data_AF-A0A1G6FJD2-F1
#
_entry.id   AF-A0A1G6FJD2-F1
#
_cell.length_a   1.000
_cell.length_b   1.000
_cell.length_c   1.000
_cell.angle_alpha   90.00
_cell.angle_beta   90.00
_cell.angle_gamma   90.00
#
_symmetry.space_group_name_H-M   'P 1'
#
loop_
_entity.id
_entity.type
_entity.pdbx_description
1 polymer ?
#
loop_
_entity_poly.entity_id
_entity_poly.type
_entity_poly.pdbx_seq_one_letter_code
_entity_poly.pdbx_strand_id
1 'polypeptide(L)'
;MSKHGMVKAVGTHFEYEDGIIFYPFGTTIYAFAHQTSEIIEHTFESLSGSPFNKVRMCVFPKDYTYNKNEPEFYPFHKTGSGCWDVDSPDERFWNHLEGIIKHLDNMEIQCDLILFHPYDRWGFSQFSQEDNLKYLQKSSGTG
;
A
#
# COMPACT_ATOMS: atom_id res chain seq x y z
N MET A 1 5.61 4.76 -15.71
CA MET A 1 5.47 3.39 -16.24
C MET A 1 6.75 2.66 -15.88
N SER A 2 6.64 1.53 -15.18
CA SER A 2 7.75 0.64 -14.83
C SER A 2 8.65 0.43 -16.05
N LYS A 3 9.97 0.49 -15.85
CA LYS A 3 10.97 0.31 -16.93
C LYS A 3 10.83 -1.02 -17.66
N HIS A 4 10.27 -2.04 -17.00
CA HIS A 4 10.19 -3.42 -17.46
C HIS A 4 8.74 -3.92 -17.63
N GLY A 5 7.74 -3.08 -17.32
CA GLY A 5 6.34 -3.49 -17.25
C GLY A 5 6.00 -4.29 -15.99
N MET A 6 4.87 -4.99 -16.00
CA MET A 6 4.39 -5.75 -14.83
C MET A 6 5.13 -7.09 -14.64
N VAL A 7 5.25 -7.52 -13.38
CA VAL A 7 5.72 -8.86 -13.05
C VAL A 7 4.58 -9.87 -13.25
N LYS A 8 4.84 -10.96 -13.96
CA LYS A 8 3.92 -12.07 -14.21
C LYS A 8 4.54 -13.42 -13.83
N ALA A 9 3.69 -14.41 -13.52
CA ALA A 9 4.13 -15.78 -13.31
C ALA A 9 4.35 -16.49 -14.65
N VAL A 10 5.49 -17.19 -14.78
CA VAL A 10 5.85 -18.01 -15.95
C VAL A 10 6.34 -19.36 -15.45
N GLY A 11 5.50 -20.39 -15.58
CA GLY A 11 5.82 -21.72 -15.06
C GLY A 11 6.07 -21.70 -13.54
N THR A 12 7.34 -21.78 -13.15
CA THR A 12 7.79 -21.79 -11.74
C THR A 12 8.57 -20.55 -11.31
N HIS A 13 8.69 -19.54 -12.17
CA HIS A 13 9.40 -18.28 -11.87
C HIS A 13 8.55 -17.07 -12.23
N PHE A 14 9.10 -15.88 -11.98
CA PHE A 14 8.49 -14.61 -12.37
C PHE A 14 9.31 -13.94 -13.46
N GLU A 15 8.65 -13.25 -14.37
CA GLU A 15 9.27 -12.42 -15.39
C GLU A 15 8.56 -11.07 -15.44
N TYR A 16 9.29 -10.04 -15.84
CA TYR A 16 8.70 -8.79 -16.30
C TYR A 16 8.04 -8.98 -17.68
N GLU A 17 7.28 -7.97 -18.14
CA GLU A 17 6.62 -8.03 -19.45
C GLU A 17 7.63 -8.08 -20.61
N ASP A 18 8.79 -7.46 -20.44
CA ASP A 18 9.90 -7.48 -21.39
C ASP A 18 10.71 -8.80 -21.41
N GLY A 19 10.36 -9.77 -20.55
CA GLY A 19 10.98 -11.09 -20.48
C GLY A 19 12.19 -11.20 -19.55
N ILE A 20 12.58 -10.12 -18.85
CA ILE A 20 13.63 -10.20 -17.83
C ILE A 20 13.10 -10.99 -16.62
N ILE A 21 13.87 -11.97 -16.14
CA ILE A 21 13.51 -12.78 -14.98
C ILE A 21 13.52 -11.90 -13.71
N PHE A 22 12.43 -11.95 -12.94
CA PHE A 22 12.30 -11.27 -11.66
C PHE A 22 12.49 -12.26 -10.50
N TYR A 23 13.53 -12.03 -9.69
CA TYR A 23 13.74 -12.76 -8.44
C TYR A 23 13.31 -11.88 -7.25
N PRO A 24 12.21 -12.21 -6.55
CA PRO A 24 11.73 -11.37 -5.46
C PRO A 24 12.59 -11.51 -4.20
N PHE A 25 13.34 -10.47 -3.87
CA PHE A 25 14.03 -10.30 -2.60
C PHE A 25 13.27 -9.27 -1.76
N GLY A 26 12.44 -9.79 -0.85
CA GLY A 26 11.45 -8.98 -0.14
C GLY A 26 11.87 -8.52 1.25
N THR A 27 11.39 -7.34 1.65
CA THR A 27 11.31 -6.90 3.05
C THR A 27 9.89 -6.47 3.43
N THR A 28 9.69 -6.02 4.67
CA THR A 28 8.37 -5.71 5.24
C THR A 28 8.38 -4.37 5.97
N ILE A 29 7.45 -3.48 5.59
CA ILE A 29 7.27 -2.13 6.16
C ILE A 29 5.77 -1.82 6.28
N TYR A 30 5.05 -2.59 7.10
CA TYR A 30 3.58 -2.64 7.12
C TYR A 30 2.88 -1.27 7.19
N ALA A 31 3.35 -0.35 8.04
CA ALA A 31 2.67 0.92 8.30
C ALA A 31 3.32 2.12 7.58
N PHE A 32 4.05 1.86 6.48
CA PHE A 32 4.93 2.83 5.83
C PHE A 32 4.22 4.12 5.44
N ALA A 33 3.07 4.03 4.75
CA ALA A 33 2.27 5.18 4.32
C ALA A 33 1.54 5.93 5.44
N HIS A 34 1.81 5.58 6.69
CA HIS A 34 1.18 6.19 7.87
C HIS A 34 2.24 6.64 8.90
N GLN A 35 3.51 6.70 8.50
CA GLN A 35 4.56 7.32 9.29
C GLN A 35 4.67 8.82 8.96
N THR A 36 5.43 9.56 9.76
CA THR A 36 5.74 10.96 9.44
C THR A 36 6.62 11.06 8.20
N SER A 37 6.62 12.22 7.54
CA SER A 37 7.44 12.47 6.35
C SER A 37 8.92 12.14 6.57
N GLU A 38 9.48 12.46 7.74
CA GLU A 38 10.89 12.21 8.05
C GLU A 38 11.21 10.71 8.10
N ILE A 39 10.30 9.91 8.69
CA ILE A 39 10.46 8.46 8.74
C ILE A 39 10.25 7.85 7.35
N ILE A 40 9.35 8.43 6.56
CA ILE A 40 9.12 7.98 5.18
C ILE A 40 10.38 8.19 4.33
N GLU A 41 10.97 9.38 4.39
CA GLU A 41 12.22 9.72 3.69
C GLU A 41 13.38 8.82 4.13
N HIS A 42 13.60 8.65 5.43
CA HIS A 42 14.63 7.75 5.95
C HIS A 42 14.42 6.28 5.52
N THR A 43 13.16 5.85 5.38
CA THR A 43 12.85 4.50 4.87
C THR A 43 13.21 4.37 3.39
N PHE A 44 12.94 5.39 2.55
CA PHE A 44 13.39 5.39 1.16
C PHE A 44 14.91 5.35 1.04
N GLU A 45 15.62 6.15 1.84
CA GLU A 45 17.09 6.11 1.91
C GLU A 45 17.60 4.72 2.27
N SER A 46 17.02 4.10 3.31
CA SER A 46 17.36 2.75 3.74
C SER A 46 17.11 1.70 2.65
N LEU A 47 15.98 1.81 1.93
CA LEU A 47 15.64 0.91 0.82
C LEU A 47 16.62 1.07 -0.35
N SER A 48 17.03 2.29 -0.67
CA SER A 48 17.97 2.58 -1.77
C SER A 48 19.35 1.93 -1.58
N GLY A 49 19.79 1.78 -0.33
CA GLY A 49 21.04 1.11 0.03
C GLY A 49 20.89 -0.40 0.26
N SER A 50 19.68 -0.94 0.12
CA SER A 50 19.36 -2.33 0.43
C SER A 50 19.29 -3.20 -0.84
N PRO A 51 19.38 -4.54 -0.72
CA PRO A 51 19.21 -5.44 -1.86
C PRO A 51 17.74 -5.76 -2.17
N PHE A 52 16.78 -5.12 -1.48
CA PHE A 52 15.37 -5.47 -1.62
C PHE A 52 14.76 -4.86 -2.88
N ASN A 53 14.10 -5.68 -3.68
CA ASN A 53 13.34 -5.27 -4.87
C ASN A 53 11.84 -5.50 -4.71
N LYS A 54 11.39 -5.84 -3.49
CA LYS A 54 9.98 -5.94 -3.14
C LYS A 54 9.76 -5.50 -1.70
N VAL A 55 8.72 -4.72 -1.45
CA VAL A 55 8.29 -4.36 -0.09
C VAL A 55 6.85 -4.77 0.13
N ARG A 56 6.55 -5.31 1.32
CA ARG A 56 5.18 -5.57 1.75
C ARG A 56 4.71 -4.45 2.68
N MET A 57 3.59 -3.83 2.33
CA MET A 57 2.97 -2.76 3.13
C MET A 57 1.44 -2.84 3.12
N CYS A 58 0.80 -2.24 4.11
CA CYS A 58 -0.66 -2.15 4.21
C CYS A 58 -1.18 -0.90 3.52
N VAL A 59 -2.36 -1.01 2.90
CA VAL A 59 -3.13 0.18 2.48
C VAL A 59 -3.63 0.91 3.72
N PHE A 60 -4.28 0.20 4.65
CA PHE A 60 -4.87 0.79 5.85
C PHE A 60 -3.84 0.94 6.99
N PRO A 61 -4.06 1.92 7.90
CA PRO A 61 -3.19 2.11 9.05
C PRO A 61 -3.20 0.88 9.96
N LYS A 62 -2.04 0.64 10.60
CA LYS A 62 -1.80 -0.54 11.42
C LYS A 62 -1.72 -0.16 12.89
N ASP A 63 -2.61 -0.73 13.70
CA ASP A 63 -2.49 -0.70 15.16
C ASP A 63 -1.90 -2.02 15.67
N TYR A 64 -0.74 -1.94 16.33
CA TYR A 64 -0.10 -3.11 16.94
C TYR A 64 0.78 -2.71 18.13
N THR A 65 1.27 -3.69 18.90
CA THR A 65 2.27 -3.40 19.93
C THR A 65 3.47 -2.68 19.29
N TYR A 66 3.84 -1.52 19.84
CA TYR A 66 4.86 -0.58 19.33
C TYR A 66 4.50 0.23 18.08
N ASN A 67 3.27 0.15 17.58
CA ASN A 67 2.76 1.04 16.54
C ASN A 67 1.39 1.57 16.95
N LYS A 68 1.40 2.78 17.54
CA LYS A 68 0.22 3.47 18.08
C LYS A 68 0.02 4.84 17.45
N ASN A 69 0.73 5.14 16.37
CA ASN A 69 0.66 6.43 15.71
C ASN A 69 -0.73 6.63 15.10
N GLU A 70 -1.28 7.83 15.23
CA GLU A 70 -2.44 8.21 14.43
C GLU A 70 -1.97 8.54 13.00
N PRO A 71 -2.66 8.04 11.97
CA PRO A 71 -2.34 8.41 10.60
C PRO A 71 -2.71 9.88 10.36
N GLU A 72 -1.92 10.57 9.53
CA GLU A 72 -2.21 11.96 9.13
C GLU A 72 -3.49 12.05 8.28
N PHE A 73 -3.70 11.07 7.40
CA PHE A 73 -4.88 10.96 6.54
C PHE A 73 -5.60 9.62 6.75
N TYR A 74 -6.91 9.63 6.57
CA TYR A 74 -7.76 8.44 6.59
C TYR A 74 -8.29 8.17 5.17
N PRO A 75 -8.57 6.91 4.81
CA PRO A 75 -8.96 6.55 3.44
C PRO A 75 -10.32 7.11 2.99
N PHE A 76 -11.21 7.39 3.94
CA PHE A 76 -12.60 7.77 3.69
C PHE A 76 -13.01 8.88 4.65
N HIS A 77 -13.99 9.69 4.25
CA HIS A 77 -14.67 10.58 5.19
C HIS A 77 -15.64 9.81 6.08
N LYS A 78 -16.02 10.40 7.21
CA LYS A 78 -17.07 9.84 8.08
C LYS A 78 -18.43 10.45 7.73
N THR A 79 -19.44 9.61 7.73
CA THR A 79 -20.85 10.01 7.72
C THR A 79 -21.21 10.81 8.99
N GLY A 80 -22.39 11.43 9.01
CA GLY A 80 -22.90 12.13 10.20
C GLY A 80 -23.09 11.23 11.44
N SER A 81 -23.18 9.91 11.26
CA SER A 81 -23.23 8.93 12.37
C SER A 81 -21.85 8.50 12.87
N GLY A 82 -20.75 8.98 12.26
CA GLY A 82 -19.38 8.65 12.63
C GLY A 82 -18.83 7.36 12.01
N CYS A 83 -19.60 6.66 11.17
CA CYS A 83 -19.15 5.52 10.37
C CYS A 83 -18.37 5.98 9.14
N TRP A 84 -17.38 5.20 8.71
CA TRP A 84 -16.66 5.47 7.45
C TRP A 84 -17.61 5.34 6.25
N ASP A 85 -17.52 6.29 5.34
CA ASP A 85 -18.27 6.32 4.09
C ASP A 85 -17.37 5.88 2.94
N VAL A 86 -17.44 4.60 2.55
CA VAL A 86 -16.65 4.06 1.44
C VAL A 86 -17.02 4.71 0.10
N ASP A 87 -18.18 5.37 0.03
CA ASP A 87 -18.60 6.16 -1.12
C ASP A 87 -18.01 7.57 -1.18
N SER A 88 -17.31 7.98 -0.13
CA SER A 88 -16.64 9.28 -0.03
C SER A 88 -15.14 9.13 0.32
N PRO A 89 -14.28 8.75 -0.64
CA PRO A 89 -12.82 8.66 -0.42
C PRO A 89 -12.19 10.02 -0.12
N ASP A 90 -11.18 10.05 0.75
CA ASP A 90 -10.37 11.24 1.00
C ASP A 90 -9.16 11.24 0.07
N GLU A 91 -9.17 12.11 -0.94
CA GLU A 91 -8.12 12.18 -1.97
C GLU A 91 -6.72 12.38 -1.39
N ARG A 92 -6.58 13.03 -0.22
CA ARG A 92 -5.26 13.26 0.40
C ARG A 92 -4.57 11.96 0.76
N PHE A 93 -5.34 11.00 1.28
CA PHE A 93 -4.84 9.66 1.61
C PHE A 93 -4.41 8.91 0.35
N TRP A 94 -5.28 8.86 -0.66
CA TRP A 94 -5.03 8.09 -1.88
C TRP A 94 -3.87 8.68 -2.70
N ASN A 95 -3.80 10.00 -2.82
CA ASN A 95 -2.68 10.69 -3.47
C ASN A 95 -1.35 10.46 -2.72
N HIS A 96 -1.38 10.45 -1.38
CA HIS A 96 -0.19 10.15 -0.58
C HIS A 96 0.30 8.71 -0.80
N LEU A 97 -0.61 7.72 -0.73
CA LEU A 97 -0.30 6.32 -0.99
C LEU A 97 0.22 6.10 -2.42
N GLU A 98 -0.42 6.69 -3.43
CA GLU A 98 0.04 6.64 -4.81
C GLU A 98 1.43 7.26 -4.98
N GLY A 99 1.72 8.37 -4.30
CA GLY A 99 3.03 9.01 -4.31
C GLY A 99 4.12 8.06 -3.80
N ILE A 100 3.84 7.32 -2.73
CA ILE A 100 4.75 6.31 -2.18
C ILE A 100 4.95 5.16 -3.18
N ILE A 101 3.87 4.63 -3.76
CA ILE A 101 3.94 3.54 -4.74
C ILE A 101 4.77 3.97 -5.96
N LYS A 102 4.54 5.18 -6.48
CA LYS A 102 5.31 5.75 -7.61
C LYS A 102 6.78 5.93 -7.25
N HIS A 103 7.10 6.30 -6.01
CA HIS A 103 8.49 6.40 -5.56
C HIS A 103 9.15 5.02 -5.53
N LEU A 104 8.48 3.99 -4.98
CA LEU A 104 8.98 2.62 -5.01
C LEU A 104 9.19 2.12 -6.45
N ASP A 105 8.26 2.40 -7.37
CA ASP A 105 8.39 2.07 -8.80
C ASP A 105 9.62 2.74 -9.44
N ASN A 106 9.88 4.01 -9.13
CA ASN A 106 11.07 4.73 -9.60
C ASN A 106 12.39 4.11 -9.09
N MET A 107 12.35 3.45 -7.94
CA MET A 107 13.47 2.69 -7.36
C MET A 107 13.52 1.25 -7.86
N GLU A 108 12.61 0.84 -8.77
CA GLU A 108 12.48 -0.52 -9.30
C GLU A 108 12.14 -1.55 -8.20
N ILE A 109 11.40 -1.10 -7.17
CA ILE A 109 10.92 -1.92 -6.06
C ILE A 109 9.43 -2.22 -6.24
N GLN A 110 9.09 -3.50 -6.29
CA GLN A 110 7.71 -3.97 -6.36
C GLN A 110 6.96 -3.72 -5.04
N CYS A 111 5.77 -3.12 -5.13
CA CYS A 111 4.92 -2.88 -3.96
C CYS A 111 3.90 -4.03 -3.79
N ASP A 112 4.13 -4.90 -2.81
CA ASP A 112 3.23 -5.97 -2.37
C ASP A 112 2.21 -5.38 -1.38
N LEU A 113 1.11 -4.86 -1.94
CA LEU A 113 0.05 -4.16 -1.20
C LEU A 113 -0.94 -5.11 -0.53
N ILE A 114 -1.01 -5.02 0.80
CA ILE A 114 -2.04 -5.68 1.59
C ILE A 114 -3.28 -4.79 1.64
N LEU A 115 -4.33 -5.22 0.95
CA LEU A 115 -5.62 -4.51 0.88
C LEU A 115 -6.44 -4.62 2.18
N PHE A 116 -6.33 -5.75 2.90
CA PHE A 116 -7.05 -6.01 4.14
C PHE A 116 -6.15 -6.65 5.20
N HIS A 117 -6.30 -6.26 6.46
CA HIS A 117 -5.58 -6.86 7.58
C HIS A 117 -6.33 -6.69 8.92
N PRO A 118 -6.04 -7.51 9.94
CA PRO A 118 -6.73 -7.44 11.24
C PRO A 118 -6.14 -6.42 12.22
N TYR A 119 -5.01 -5.77 11.89
CA TYR A 119 -4.30 -4.85 12.80
C TYR A 119 -4.97 -3.46 12.84
N ASP A 120 -6.15 -3.36 13.43
CA ASP A 120 -7.01 -2.21 13.26
C ASP A 120 -7.78 -1.86 14.53
N ARG A 121 -7.83 -0.55 14.83
CA ARG A 121 -8.67 0.04 15.88
C ARG A 121 -9.66 1.08 15.34
N TRP A 122 -9.55 1.43 14.06
CA TRP A 122 -10.35 2.47 13.41
C TRP A 122 -11.61 1.90 12.75
N GLY A 123 -11.69 0.58 12.55
CA GLY A 123 -12.88 -0.13 12.07
C GLY A 123 -12.84 -0.53 10.59
N PHE A 124 -11.72 -0.33 9.90
CA PHE A 124 -11.53 -0.77 8.50
C PHE A 124 -11.58 -2.30 8.34
N SER A 125 -11.19 -3.04 9.39
CA SER A 125 -11.28 -4.51 9.43
C SER A 125 -12.71 -5.03 9.62
N GLN A 126 -13.67 -4.15 9.93
CA GLN A 126 -15.05 -4.50 10.28
C GLN A 126 -16.05 -4.04 9.22
N PHE A 127 -15.57 -3.65 8.03
CA PHE A 127 -16.45 -3.33 6.90
C PHE A 127 -17.37 -4.49 6.54
N SER A 128 -18.58 -4.14 6.14
CA SER A 128 -19.52 -5.09 5.57
C SER A 128 -18.93 -5.70 4.29
N GLN A 129 -19.46 -6.86 3.87
CA GLN A 129 -19.04 -7.45 2.59
C GLN A 129 -19.31 -6.51 1.41
N GLU A 130 -20.41 -5.75 1.45
CA GLU A 130 -20.75 -4.76 0.43
C GLU A 130 -19.69 -3.65 0.36
N ASP A 131 -19.32 -3.08 1.51
CA ASP A 131 -18.31 -2.02 1.58
C ASP A 131 -16.92 -2.52 1.16
N ASN A 132 -16.56 -3.74 1.53
CA ASN A 132 -15.32 -4.38 1.08
C ASN A 132 -15.29 -4.50 -0.46
N LEU A 133 -16.41 -4.88 -1.09
CA LEU A 133 -16.50 -4.98 -2.55
C LEU A 133 -16.43 -3.59 -3.22
N LYS A 134 -17.11 -2.59 -2.66
CA LYS A 134 -17.02 -1.19 -3.15
C LYS A 134 -15.59 -0.67 -3.08
N TYR A 135 -14.89 -0.90 -1.97
CA TYR A 135 -13.48 -0.55 -1.81
C TYR A 135 -12.61 -1.26 -2.87
N LEU A 136 -12.80 -2.56 -3.09
CA LEU A 136 -12.05 -3.32 -4.10
C LEU A 136 -12.27 -2.81 -5.52
N GLN A 137 -13.50 -2.49 -5.89
CA GLN A 137 -13.79 -1.93 -7.22
C GLN A 137 -13.04 -0.61 -7.45
N LYS A 138 -13.01 0.25 -6.45
CA LYS A 138 -12.31 1.55 -6.51
C LYS A 138 -10.79 1.40 -6.51
N SER A 139 -10.24 0.45 -5.73
CA SER A 139 -8.79 0.22 -5.66
C SER A 139 -8.25 -0.54 -6.87
N SER A 140 -9.10 -1.29 -7.58
CA SER A 140 -8.76 -1.98 -8.83
C SER A 140 -8.79 -1.10 -10.08
N GLY A 141 -8.92 0.23 -9.91
CA GLY A 141 -9.13 1.20 -10.97
C GLY A 141 -8.34 0.90 -12.23
N THR A 142 -9.08 0.49 -13.27
CA THR A 142 -8.66 0.47 -14.67
C THR A 142 -8.22 1.87 -15.08
N GLY A 143 -6.91 2.12 -15.02
CA GLY A 143 -6.23 3.27 -15.60
C GLY A 143 -4.95 2.79 -16.26
#